data_AF-A0A2V5ZFW0-F1
#
_entry.id   AF-A0A2V5ZFW0-F1
#
_cell.length_a   1.000
_cell.length_b   1.000
_cell.length_c   1.000
_cell.angle_alpha   90.00
_cell.angle_beta   90.00
_cell.angle_gamma   90.00
#
_symmetry.space_group_name_H-M   'P 1'
#
loop_
_entity.id
_entity.type
_entity.pdbx_description
1 polymer ?
#
loop_
_entity_poly.entity_id
_entity_poly.type
_entity_poly.pdbx_seq_one_letter_code
_entity_poly.pdbx_strand_id
1 'polypeptide(L)' 'SKLYTANGASNDVSVVDLKSRKELRRIKVGDGPWGIAIVSAAK' A
#
# COMPACT_ATOMS: atom_id res chain seq x y z
N SER A 1 4.14 0.57 -13.11
CA SER A 1 2.93 0.99 -12.38
C SER A 1 2.88 0.25 -11.07
N LYS A 2 2.61 0.96 -9.96
CA LYS A 2 2.52 0.36 -8.62
C LYS A 2 1.08 0.47 -8.14
N LEU A 3 0.60 -0.54 -7.43
CA LEU A 3 -0.67 -0.54 -6.71
C LEU A 3 -0.38 -0.56 -5.20
N TYR A 4 -1.23 0.14 -4.46
CA TYR A 4 -1.19 0.19 -3.00
C TYR A 4 -2.55 -0.29 -2.49
N THR A 5 -2.55 -1.14 -1.47
CA THR A 5 -3.77 -1.60 -0.81
C THR A 5 -3.60 -1.54 0.71
N ALA A 6 -4.64 -1.07 1.40
CA ALA A 6 -4.70 -0.98 2.84
C ALA A 6 -5.31 -2.28 3.37
N ASN A 7 -4.54 -3.01 4.18
CA ASN A 7 -4.95 -4.30 4.69
C ASN A 7 -5.45 -4.15 6.13
N GLY A 8 -6.76 -3.90 6.26
CA GLY A 8 -7.41 -3.65 7.55
C GLY A 8 -7.13 -4.71 8.62
N ALA A 9 -7.20 -5.99 8.25
CA ALA A 9 -7.05 -7.09 9.20
C ALA A 9 -5.59 -7.34 9.65
N SER A 10 -4.59 -6.97 8.84
CA SER A 10 -3.16 -7.22 9.13
C SER A 10 -2.39 -5.99 9.58
N ASN A 11 -3.06 -4.83 9.66
CA ASN A 11 -2.49 -3.54 10.07
C ASN A 11 -1.25 -3.17 9.24
N ASP A 12 -1.33 -3.38 7.92
CA ASP A 12 -0.27 -3.01 6.99
C ASP A 12 -0.80 -2.52 5.64
N VAL A 13 0.11 -1.98 4.83
CA VAL A 13 -0.12 -1.59 3.44
C VAL A 13 0.80 -2.42 2.54
N SER A 14 0.24 -3.03 1.50
CA SER A 14 1.02 -3.75 0.49
C SER A 14 1.34 -2.84 -0.71
N VAL A 15 2.56 -2.95 -1.22
CA VAL A 15 2.99 -2.35 -2.48
C VAL A 15 3.15 -3.45 -3.51
N VAL A 16 2.40 -3.39 -4.60
CA VAL A 16 2.35 -4.44 -5.62
C VAL A 16 2.86 -3.89 -6.96
N ASP A 17 3.76 -4.64 -7.60
CA ASP A 17 4.11 -4.41 -8.99
C ASP A 17 3.08 -5.08 -9.91
N LEU A 18 2.39 -4.27 -10.71
CA LEU A 18 1.31 -4.76 -11.57
C LEU A 18 1.81 -5.55 -12.79
N LYS A 19 3.07 -5.35 -13.22
CA LYS A 19 3.62 -6.07 -14.38
C LYS A 19 3.90 -7.53 -14.04
N SER A 20 4.62 -7.75 -12.94
CA SER A 20 5.00 -9.08 -12.45
C SER A 20 3.94 -9.72 -11.56
N ARG A 21 2.92 -8.95 -11.11
CA ARG A 21 1.89 -9.39 -10.16
C ARG A 21 2.47 -9.88 -8.85
N LYS A 22 3.54 -9.24 -8.39
CA LYS A 22 4.24 -9.58 -7.15
C LYS A 22 4.13 -8.46 -6.13
N GLU A 23 3.98 -8.85 -4.88
CA GLU A 23 4.14 -7.94 -3.74
C GLU A 23 5.62 -7.58 -3.61
N LEU A 24 5.93 -6.29 -3.68
CA LEU A 24 7.28 -5.75 -3.55
C LEU A 24 7.64 -5.50 -2.08
N ARG A 25 6.66 -5.07 -1.29
CA ARG A 25 6.86 -4.65 0.10
C ARG A 25 5.55 -4.66 0.87
N ARG A 26 5.66 -4.95 2.16
CA ARG A 26 4.62 -4.72 3.16
C ARG A 26 5.09 -3.67 4.17
N ILE A 27 4.26 -2.68 4.46
CA ILE A 27 4.58 -1.55 5.34
C ILE A 27 3.64 -1.60 6.53
N LYS A 28 4.16 -1.83 7.73
CA LYS A 28 3.36 -1.82 8.96
C LYS A 28 2.84 -0.40 9.25
N VAL A 29 1.56 -0.32 9.60
CA VAL A 29 0.88 0.93 9.96
C VAL A 29 0.05 0.72 11.23
N GLY A 30 -0.83 1.68 11.57
CA GLY A 30 -1.77 1.55 12.68
C GLY A 30 -2.91 0.57 12.40
N ASP A 31 -3.84 0.49 13.35
CA ASP A 31 -4.90 -0.50 13.32
C ASP A 31 -5.99 -0.20 12.29
N GLY A 32 -6.41 -1.24 11.56
CA GLY A 32 -7.56 -1.18 10.66
C GLY A 32 -7.44 -0.13 9.55
N PRO A 33 -6.39 -0.09 8.72
CA PRO A 33 -6.33 0.85 7.61
C PRO A 33 -7.35 0.45 6.51
N TRP A 34 -8.22 1.37 6.12
CA TRP A 34 -9.23 1.17 5.06
C TRP A 34 -9.15 2.19 3.92
N GLY A 35 -8.56 3.37 4.16
CA GLY A 35 -8.42 4.44 3.18
C GLY A 35 -6.98 4.63 2.75
N ILE A 36 -6.78 5.04 1.50
CA ILE A 36 -5.49 5.46 0.95
C ILE A 36 -5.66 6.79 0.23
N ALA A 37 -4.78 7.74 0.51
CA ALA A 37 -4.56 8.93 -0.31
C ALA A 37 -3.17 8.87 -0.93
N ILE A 38 -3.08 9.10 -2.24
CA ILE A 38 -1.80 9.24 -2.94
C ILE A 38 -1.58 10.73 -3.20
N VAL A 39 -0.51 11.27 -2.63
CA VAL A 39 -0.10 12.66 -2.83
C VAL A 39 1.18 12.70 -3.65
N SER A 40 1.28 13.68 -4.55
CA SER A 40 2.58 14.02 -5.13
C SER A 40 3.38 14.80 -4.08
N ALA A 41 4.66 14.49 -3.92
CA ALA A 41 5.53 15.40 -3.18
C ALA A 41 5.51 16.77 -3.88
N ALA A 42 5.33 17.84 -3.09
CA ALA A 42 5.58 19.18 -3.59
C ALA A 42 7.04 19.25 -4.07
N LYS A 43 7.26 19.96 -5.17
CA LYS A 43 8.56 20.09 -5.79
C LYS A 43 9.56 20.78 -4.87
#